data_AF-A0A2W6WTG3-F1
#
_entry.id   AF-A0A2W6WTG3-F1
#
_cell.length_a   1.000
_cell.length_b   1.000
_cell.length_c   1.000
_cell.angle_alpha   90.00
_cell.angle_beta   90.00
_cell.angle_gamma   90.00
#
_symmetry.space_group_name_H-M   'P 1'
#
loop_
_entity.id
_entity.type
_entity.pdbx_description
1 polymer ?
#
loop_
_entity_poly.entity_id
_entity_poly.type
_entity_poly.pdbx_seq_one_letter_code
_entity_poly.pdbx_strand_id
1 'polypeptide(L)'
;MRDDDMPITHTDYVPILKWRQGEYQALFRLPDAVKDRTVPLIEITPPDFDFEAWTPSKSIDDHVAKFAARFRAKWGTRLALLDCGLLDPAEVMQGGKHPMLYLCEEAFAQGATLVPVIRLNSNAGYRTAVRAANALMQTGVILRCSLDEALDPDFDRNVGVALQQLGVTIAECDVVLDLEAPAWDPQDVLINIVTAAIQASNAMATARSLILAGTSFPASMGEVTGPIQFWPRREWTFFRALLANLGETLRKPTFADYAIAANGYSQMDMRKVKPSATIRYACDDGWIIAKGVNVRDNGFGQYRGCSGTVTGSAHFLGSGFSPGSDYIEQCRDGIAGTGSLSTWRWVGSNHHITKVVADLATMFGP
;
A
#
# COMPACT_ATOMS: atom_id res chain seq x y z
N MET A 1 -0.86 -9.84 -27.32
CA MET A 1 0.57 -9.53 -27.44
C MET A 1 0.75 -8.24 -26.68
N ARG A 2 1.40 -8.32 -25.52
CA ARG A 2 1.79 -7.14 -24.74
C ARG A 2 2.96 -6.50 -25.49
N ASP A 3 2.94 -5.20 -25.70
CA ASP A 3 4.18 -4.50 -25.97
C ASP A 3 5.09 -4.72 -24.75
N ASP A 4 6.33 -5.10 -25.01
CA ASP A 4 7.37 -5.34 -24.03
C ASP A 4 7.49 -4.15 -23.04
N ASP A 5 7.73 -4.45 -21.77
CA ASP A 5 8.23 -3.52 -20.74
C ASP A 5 7.48 -2.16 -20.54
N MET A 6 6.53 -2.13 -19.61
CA MET A 6 6.33 -0.89 -18.84
C MET A 6 6.83 -1.11 -17.40
N PRO A 7 8.12 -0.86 -17.11
CA PRO A 7 8.66 -0.92 -15.76
C PRO A 7 7.93 0.07 -14.85
N ILE A 8 7.88 -0.22 -13.55
CA ILE A 8 7.39 0.74 -12.56
C ILE A 8 8.49 1.81 -12.43
N THR A 9 8.17 3.04 -12.80
CA THR A 9 9.16 4.11 -12.89
C THR A 9 9.09 5.04 -11.68
N HIS A 10 10.14 5.84 -11.49
CA HIS A 10 10.21 6.87 -10.45
C HIS A 10 9.09 7.92 -10.50
N THR A 11 8.32 7.93 -11.59
CA THR A 11 7.19 8.84 -11.80
C THR A 11 5.83 8.19 -11.46
N ASP A 12 5.81 6.89 -11.18
CA ASP A 12 4.64 6.15 -10.69
C ASP A 12 4.57 6.18 -9.16
N TYR A 13 3.41 5.82 -8.62
CA TYR A 13 3.20 5.66 -7.18
C TYR A 13 2.71 4.25 -6.85
N VAL A 14 3.31 3.64 -5.82
CA VAL A 14 2.95 2.30 -5.35
C VAL A 14 2.33 2.38 -3.94
N PRO A 15 1.00 2.57 -3.81
CA PRO A 15 0.33 2.48 -2.52
C PRO A 15 0.25 1.02 -2.06
N ILE A 16 0.72 0.73 -0.85
CA ILE A 16 0.58 -0.57 -0.17
C ILE A 16 -0.78 -0.60 0.54
N LEU A 17 -1.67 -1.49 0.09
CA LEU A 17 -3.08 -1.53 0.48
C LEU A 17 -3.50 -2.95 0.88
N LYS A 18 -4.21 -3.08 1.99
CA LYS A 18 -4.68 -4.36 2.56
C LYS A 18 -5.91 -4.96 1.85
N TRP A 19 -6.25 -4.43 0.69
CA TRP A 19 -7.42 -4.81 -0.11
C TRP A 19 -8.76 -4.87 0.65
N ARG A 20 -8.92 -4.07 1.70
CA ARG A 20 -10.18 -3.97 2.44
C ARG A 20 -11.15 -3.00 1.76
N GLN A 21 -12.40 -3.00 2.22
CA GLN A 21 -13.48 -2.26 1.56
C GLN A 21 -13.19 -0.78 1.35
N GLY A 22 -12.56 -0.11 2.32
CA GLY A 22 -12.15 1.28 2.13
C GLY A 22 -11.13 1.45 1.01
N GLU A 23 -10.13 0.59 0.94
CA GLU A 23 -8.99 0.73 0.05
C GLU A 23 -9.35 0.42 -1.41
N TYR A 24 -10.05 -0.69 -1.69
CA TYR A 24 -10.48 -0.95 -3.07
C TYR A 24 -11.56 0.02 -3.56
N GLN A 25 -12.33 0.65 -2.65
CA GLN A 25 -13.24 1.74 -3.02
C GLN A 25 -12.48 3.03 -3.30
N ALA A 26 -11.36 3.27 -2.61
CA ALA A 26 -10.50 4.42 -2.88
C ALA A 26 -9.96 4.34 -4.30
N LEU A 27 -9.40 3.18 -4.67
CA LEU A 27 -8.89 2.89 -6.01
C LEU A 27 -9.96 3.03 -7.09
N PHE A 28 -11.14 2.43 -6.86
CA PHE A 28 -12.26 2.50 -7.81
C PHE A 28 -12.65 3.94 -8.17
N ARG A 29 -12.63 4.82 -7.17
CA ARG A 29 -13.04 6.21 -7.29
C ARG A 29 -11.95 7.13 -7.82
N LEU A 30 -10.71 6.68 -8.00
CA LEU A 30 -9.68 7.52 -8.62
C LEU A 30 -10.06 7.89 -10.06
N PRO A 31 -9.84 9.14 -10.49
CA PRO A 31 -9.86 9.50 -11.91
C PRO A 31 -8.84 8.68 -12.70
N ASP A 32 -9.10 8.41 -13.99
CA ASP A 32 -8.21 7.58 -14.81
C ASP A 32 -6.79 8.14 -14.88
N ALA A 33 -6.62 9.46 -15.02
CA ALA A 33 -5.30 10.10 -15.00
C ALA A 33 -4.49 9.79 -13.72
N VAL A 34 -5.15 9.60 -12.57
CA VAL A 34 -4.47 9.22 -11.33
C VAL A 34 -4.20 7.71 -11.31
N LYS A 35 -5.15 6.90 -11.80
CA LYS A 35 -4.99 5.44 -11.91
C LYS A 35 -3.83 5.05 -12.81
N ASP A 36 -3.62 5.78 -13.90
CA ASP A 36 -2.58 5.50 -14.89
C ASP A 36 -1.16 5.80 -14.36
N ARG A 37 -1.07 6.47 -13.20
CA ARG A 37 0.18 6.75 -12.46
C ARG A 37 0.28 5.97 -11.14
N THR A 38 -0.64 5.03 -10.91
CA THR A 38 -0.75 4.28 -9.66
C THR A 38 -0.64 2.78 -9.95
N VAL A 39 0.27 2.09 -9.25
CA VAL A 39 0.42 0.63 -9.32
C VAL A 39 0.27 0.06 -7.90
N PRO A 40 -0.95 -0.32 -7.46
CA PRO A 40 -1.17 -0.71 -6.08
C PRO A 40 -0.46 -2.02 -5.73
N LEU A 41 0.21 -2.06 -4.59
CA LEU A 41 0.66 -3.29 -3.94
C LEU A 41 -0.43 -3.76 -2.98
N ILE A 42 -1.08 -4.85 -3.35
CA ILE A 42 -2.24 -5.42 -2.69
C ILE A 42 -1.78 -6.51 -1.73
N GLU A 43 -1.90 -6.25 -0.44
CA GLU A 43 -1.68 -7.24 0.61
C GLU A 43 -2.98 -7.99 0.93
N ILE A 44 -2.96 -9.31 0.80
CA ILE A 44 -4.07 -10.17 1.20
C ILE A 44 -3.96 -10.45 2.69
N THR A 45 -4.86 -9.86 3.46
CA THR A 45 -4.96 -10.11 4.90
C THR A 45 -5.58 -11.48 5.20
N PRO A 46 -5.31 -12.09 6.36
CA PRO A 46 -6.02 -13.29 6.78
C PRO A 46 -7.51 -13.00 7.01
N PRO A 47 -8.37 -14.05 7.04
CA PRO A 47 -9.76 -13.92 7.43
C PRO A 47 -9.88 -13.25 8.81
N ASP A 48 -10.90 -12.40 8.99
CA ASP A 48 -11.13 -11.74 10.28
C ASP A 48 -11.33 -12.80 11.37
N PHE A 49 -10.71 -12.66 12.53
CA PHE A 49 -10.87 -13.62 13.62
C PHE A 49 -12.14 -13.33 14.43
N ASP A 50 -12.93 -14.38 14.66
CA ASP A 50 -14.05 -14.37 15.58
C ASP A 50 -13.53 -14.59 17.00
N PHE A 51 -13.52 -13.54 17.80
CA PHE A 51 -13.05 -13.57 19.20
C PHE A 51 -14.08 -14.19 20.17
N GLU A 52 -15.27 -14.57 19.72
CA GLU A 52 -16.25 -15.37 20.49
C GLU A 52 -16.02 -16.85 20.27
N ALA A 53 -16.00 -17.26 19.00
CA ALA A 53 -15.78 -18.65 18.60
C ALA A 53 -14.29 -19.06 18.64
N TRP A 54 -13.38 -18.09 18.82
CA TRP A 54 -11.93 -18.27 18.85
C TRP A 54 -11.40 -18.98 17.60
N THR A 55 -11.92 -18.57 16.44
CA THR A 55 -11.63 -19.19 15.14
C THR A 55 -11.72 -18.13 14.03
N PRO A 56 -11.08 -18.32 12.86
CA PRO A 56 -11.33 -17.46 11.71
C PRO A 56 -12.83 -17.39 11.37
N SER A 57 -13.35 -16.19 11.12
CA SER A 57 -14.77 -15.97 10.78
C SER A 57 -15.20 -16.62 9.47
N LYS A 58 -14.25 -17.04 8.63
CA LYS A 58 -14.44 -17.69 7.34
C LYS A 58 -13.22 -18.55 7.02
N SER A 59 -13.43 -19.56 6.17
CA SER A 59 -12.33 -20.28 5.53
C SER A 59 -11.51 -19.34 4.64
N ILE A 60 -10.26 -19.71 4.36
CA ILE A 60 -9.45 -18.97 3.37
C ILE A 60 -10.13 -18.96 2.01
N ASP A 61 -10.75 -20.07 1.57
CA ASP A 61 -11.51 -20.18 0.33
C ASP A 61 -12.61 -19.12 0.23
N ASP A 62 -13.47 -19.01 1.25
CA ASP A 62 -14.54 -18.01 1.29
C ASP A 62 -14.00 -16.57 1.36
N HIS A 63 -12.84 -16.39 2.00
CA HIS A 63 -12.18 -15.10 2.11
C HIS A 63 -11.72 -14.59 0.74
N VAL A 64 -11.08 -15.45 -0.06
CA VAL A 64 -10.48 -15.06 -1.35
C VAL A 64 -11.44 -15.19 -2.54
N ALA A 65 -12.54 -15.95 -2.43
CA ALA A 65 -13.46 -16.26 -3.54
C ALA A 65 -13.96 -15.02 -4.33
N LYS A 66 -14.14 -13.87 -3.66
CA LYS A 66 -14.65 -12.65 -4.30
C LYS A 66 -13.55 -11.74 -4.83
N PHE A 67 -12.28 -12.11 -4.69
CA PHE A 67 -11.16 -11.26 -5.05
C PHE A 67 -11.20 -10.85 -6.51
N ALA A 68 -11.16 -11.80 -7.44
CA ALA A 68 -11.04 -11.51 -8.87
C ALA A 68 -12.21 -10.67 -9.41
N ALA A 69 -13.45 -11.03 -9.05
CA ALA A 69 -14.64 -10.27 -9.43
C ALA A 69 -14.59 -8.82 -8.90
N ARG A 70 -14.12 -8.63 -7.66
CA ARG A 70 -13.94 -7.28 -7.10
C ARG A 70 -12.79 -6.54 -7.76
N PHE A 71 -11.68 -7.21 -8.02
CA PHE A 71 -10.54 -6.63 -8.72
C PHE A 71 -10.96 -6.11 -10.09
N ARG A 72 -11.60 -6.95 -10.90
CA ARG A 72 -12.12 -6.54 -12.22
C ARG A 72 -13.09 -5.36 -12.12
N ALA A 73 -13.99 -5.38 -11.14
CA ALA A 73 -14.99 -4.31 -10.96
C ALA A 73 -14.41 -2.99 -10.41
N LYS A 74 -13.27 -3.02 -9.71
CA LYS A 74 -12.75 -1.87 -8.96
C LYS A 74 -11.43 -1.32 -9.49
N TRP A 75 -10.60 -2.17 -10.07
CA TRP A 75 -9.31 -1.81 -10.67
C TRP A 75 -9.25 -2.11 -12.18
N GLY A 76 -10.16 -2.93 -12.70
CA GLY A 76 -10.22 -3.28 -14.11
C GLY A 76 -9.15 -4.29 -14.47
N THR A 77 -8.41 -4.02 -15.54
CA THR A 77 -7.30 -4.84 -16.05
C THR A 77 -5.94 -4.18 -15.83
N ARG A 78 -5.90 -3.09 -15.05
CA ARG A 78 -4.64 -2.37 -14.73
C ARG A 78 -3.74 -3.26 -13.90
N LEU A 79 -2.43 -3.02 -14.03
CA LEU A 79 -1.40 -3.72 -13.27
C LEU A 79 -1.64 -3.53 -11.76
N ALA A 80 -1.42 -4.61 -11.00
CA ALA A 80 -1.29 -4.54 -9.55
C ALA A 80 -0.27 -5.59 -9.08
N LEU A 81 0.28 -5.35 -7.90
CA LEU A 81 1.24 -6.23 -7.28
C LEU A 81 0.51 -7.03 -6.19
N LEU A 82 0.70 -8.33 -6.11
CA LEU A 82 -0.04 -9.20 -5.19
C LEU A 82 0.89 -9.77 -4.13
N ASP A 83 0.66 -9.43 -2.86
CA ASP A 83 1.40 -9.93 -1.71
C ASP A 83 0.48 -10.76 -0.81
N CYS A 84 0.82 -12.04 -0.60
CA CYS A 84 0.12 -12.93 0.32
C CYS A 84 0.91 -13.13 1.63
N GLY A 85 1.96 -12.34 1.88
CA GLY A 85 2.86 -12.49 3.02
C GLY A 85 2.24 -12.21 4.39
N LEU A 86 1.02 -11.67 4.45
CA LEU A 86 0.25 -11.53 5.69
C LEU A 86 -0.55 -12.79 6.06
N LEU A 87 -0.69 -13.76 5.14
CA LEU A 87 -1.31 -15.05 5.44
C LEU A 87 -0.36 -15.92 6.25
N ASP A 88 -0.91 -16.87 7.00
CA ASP A 88 -0.09 -17.90 7.66
C ASP A 88 0.72 -18.65 6.58
N PRO A 89 2.04 -18.85 6.74
CA PRO A 89 2.84 -19.61 5.78
C PRO A 89 2.33 -21.03 5.49
N ALA A 90 1.59 -21.63 6.43
CA ALA A 90 0.97 -22.94 6.27
C ALA A 90 -0.44 -22.89 5.65
N GLU A 91 -1.00 -21.69 5.44
CA GLU A 91 -2.36 -21.52 4.91
C GLU A 91 -2.47 -22.06 3.48
N VAL A 92 -3.41 -22.99 3.29
CA VAL A 92 -3.74 -23.58 1.99
C VAL A 92 -5.25 -23.69 1.85
N MET A 93 -5.74 -23.50 0.63
CA MET A 93 -7.15 -23.68 0.30
C MET A 93 -7.54 -25.16 0.33
N GLN A 94 -8.85 -25.43 0.29
CA GLN A 94 -9.34 -26.78 0.10
C GLN A 94 -8.71 -27.43 -1.14
N GLY A 95 -8.23 -28.67 -0.99
CA GLY A 95 -7.47 -29.37 -2.04
C GLY A 95 -5.97 -29.03 -2.09
N GLY A 96 -5.45 -28.25 -1.14
CA GLY A 96 -4.01 -27.99 -0.98
C GLY A 96 -3.44 -26.90 -1.89
N LYS A 97 -4.30 -26.16 -2.61
CA LYS A 97 -3.87 -25.05 -3.46
C LYS A 97 -3.46 -23.85 -2.62
N HIS A 98 -2.32 -23.25 -2.93
CA HIS A 98 -1.87 -22.04 -2.24
C HIS A 98 -2.68 -20.80 -2.69
N PRO A 99 -3.10 -19.89 -1.78
CA PRO A 99 -3.91 -18.72 -2.11
C PRO A 99 -3.32 -17.82 -3.20
N MET A 100 -2.00 -17.57 -3.20
CA MET A 100 -1.31 -16.82 -4.26
C MET A 100 -1.62 -17.34 -5.67
N LEU A 101 -1.55 -18.66 -5.88
CA LEU A 101 -1.79 -19.25 -7.19
C LEU A 101 -3.26 -19.12 -7.58
N TYR A 102 -4.17 -19.43 -6.66
CA TYR A 102 -5.61 -19.31 -6.89
C TYR A 102 -6.01 -17.87 -7.27
N LEU A 103 -5.55 -16.88 -6.52
CA LEU A 103 -5.85 -15.47 -6.77
C LEU A 103 -5.37 -15.02 -8.15
N CYS A 104 -4.19 -15.47 -8.56
CA CYS A 104 -3.66 -15.22 -9.90
C CYS A 104 -4.48 -15.93 -10.98
N GLU A 105 -4.81 -17.21 -10.83
CA GLU A 105 -5.66 -17.95 -11.78
C GLU A 105 -7.02 -17.26 -12.00
N GLU A 106 -7.71 -16.91 -10.92
CA GLU A 106 -9.02 -16.26 -10.99
C GLU A 106 -8.94 -14.85 -11.59
N ALA A 107 -7.90 -14.08 -11.24
CA ALA A 107 -7.68 -12.75 -11.81
C ALA A 107 -7.33 -12.83 -13.31
N PHE A 108 -6.46 -13.76 -13.70
CA PHE A 108 -6.09 -14.01 -15.09
C PHE A 108 -7.29 -14.43 -15.93
N ALA A 109 -8.17 -15.29 -15.42
CA ALA A 109 -9.41 -15.69 -16.06
C ALA A 109 -10.35 -14.49 -16.33
N GLN A 110 -10.21 -13.41 -15.56
CA GLN A 110 -10.92 -12.14 -15.76
C GLN A 110 -10.09 -11.08 -16.51
N GLY A 111 -8.98 -11.47 -17.14
CA GLY A 111 -8.11 -10.59 -17.93
C GLY A 111 -7.35 -9.54 -17.12
N ALA A 112 -7.26 -9.71 -15.80
CA ALA A 112 -6.42 -8.87 -14.96
C ALA A 112 -4.95 -9.29 -15.05
N THR A 113 -4.05 -8.36 -14.74
CA THR A 113 -2.62 -8.66 -14.67
C THR A 113 -2.08 -8.37 -13.28
N LEU A 114 -1.51 -9.41 -12.66
CA LEU A 114 -0.90 -9.34 -11.34
C LEU A 114 0.56 -9.74 -11.41
N VAL A 115 1.41 -9.06 -10.64
CA VAL A 115 2.81 -9.48 -10.41
C VAL A 115 2.89 -10.06 -9.00
N PRO A 116 3.26 -11.35 -8.83
CA PRO A 116 3.33 -11.97 -7.51
C PRO A 116 4.56 -11.48 -6.73
N VAL A 117 4.35 -11.12 -5.46
CA VAL A 117 5.39 -10.71 -4.51
C VAL A 117 5.95 -11.93 -3.76
N ILE A 118 7.27 -11.98 -3.61
CA ILE A 118 8.05 -12.95 -2.85
C ILE A 118 8.92 -12.22 -1.80
N ARG A 119 9.24 -12.91 -0.70
CA ARG A 119 10.18 -12.47 0.34
C ARG A 119 11.33 -13.45 0.46
N LEU A 120 12.49 -13.00 0.97
CA LEU A 120 13.64 -13.88 1.16
C LEU A 120 13.37 -15.02 2.13
N ASN A 121 12.48 -14.81 3.11
CA ASN A 121 12.08 -15.81 4.11
C ASN A 121 10.85 -16.66 3.71
N SER A 122 10.30 -16.50 2.51
CA SER A 122 9.13 -17.28 2.07
C SER A 122 9.42 -18.79 2.06
N ASN A 123 8.45 -19.60 2.52
CA ASN A 123 8.61 -21.05 2.58
C ASN A 123 8.49 -21.71 1.18
N ALA A 124 8.75 -23.02 1.11
CA ALA A 124 8.73 -23.76 -0.16
C ALA A 124 7.37 -23.76 -0.87
N GLY A 125 6.26 -23.82 -0.12
CA GLY A 125 4.90 -23.78 -0.67
C GLY A 125 4.61 -22.45 -1.35
N TYR A 126 4.93 -21.34 -0.68
CA TYR A 126 4.78 -19.99 -1.20
C TYR A 126 5.66 -19.78 -2.46
N ARG A 127 6.92 -20.21 -2.45
CA ARG A 127 7.82 -20.14 -3.63
C ARG A 127 7.27 -20.92 -4.82
N THR A 128 6.75 -22.12 -4.57
CA THR A 128 6.12 -22.95 -5.61
C THR A 128 4.91 -22.24 -6.21
N ALA A 129 4.08 -21.61 -5.36
CA ALA A 129 2.92 -20.86 -5.80
C ALA A 129 3.29 -19.61 -6.62
N VAL A 130 4.30 -18.84 -6.20
CA VAL A 130 4.80 -17.68 -6.94
C VAL A 130 5.37 -18.09 -8.29
N ARG A 131 6.14 -19.18 -8.36
CA ARG A 131 6.67 -19.72 -9.62
C ARG A 131 5.54 -20.09 -10.58
N ALA A 132 4.52 -20.81 -10.11
CA ALA A 132 3.37 -21.19 -10.92
C ALA A 132 2.56 -19.95 -11.36
N ALA A 133 2.35 -18.99 -10.46
CA ALA A 133 1.66 -17.74 -10.76
C ALA A 133 2.41 -16.91 -11.83
N ASN A 134 3.74 -16.80 -11.73
CA ASN A 134 4.54 -16.14 -12.76
C ASN A 134 4.51 -16.88 -14.10
N ALA A 135 4.55 -18.22 -14.09
CA ALA A 135 4.42 -19.01 -15.32
C ALA A 135 3.08 -18.77 -16.03
N LEU A 136 2.00 -18.51 -15.28
CA LEU A 136 0.69 -18.13 -15.80
C LEU A 136 0.65 -16.68 -16.29
N MET A 137 1.11 -15.74 -15.46
CA MET A 137 0.97 -14.30 -15.70
C MET A 137 1.98 -13.73 -16.70
N GLN A 138 3.17 -14.35 -16.79
CA GLN A 138 4.31 -13.89 -17.57
C GLN A 138 4.66 -12.42 -17.28
N THR A 139 4.69 -12.07 -15.99
CA THR A 139 4.89 -10.70 -15.50
C THR A 139 6.22 -10.47 -14.81
N GLY A 140 6.99 -11.53 -14.56
CA GLY A 140 8.07 -11.48 -13.59
C GLY A 140 7.56 -11.55 -12.15
N VAL A 141 8.42 -11.18 -11.21
CA VAL A 141 8.12 -11.24 -9.75
C VAL A 141 8.57 -9.95 -9.06
N ILE A 142 8.11 -9.77 -7.82
CA ILE A 142 8.61 -8.68 -6.97
C ILE A 142 9.28 -9.29 -5.76
N LEU A 143 10.54 -8.94 -5.53
CA LEU A 143 11.19 -9.19 -4.26
C LEU A 143 10.90 -8.01 -3.32
N ARG A 144 10.19 -8.26 -2.22
CA ARG A 144 10.04 -7.29 -1.13
C ARG A 144 10.96 -7.69 0.02
N CYS A 145 11.87 -6.79 0.41
CA CYS A 145 12.85 -7.01 1.47
C CYS A 145 12.89 -5.84 2.46
N SER A 146 13.28 -6.11 3.69
CA SER A 146 13.50 -5.06 4.70
C SER A 146 14.85 -4.36 4.51
N LEU A 147 15.06 -3.23 5.18
CA LEU A 147 16.38 -2.59 5.25
C LEU A 147 17.43 -3.50 5.90
N ASP A 148 17.06 -4.25 6.94
CA ASP A 148 17.96 -5.17 7.63
C ASP A 148 18.42 -6.30 6.70
N GLU A 149 17.50 -6.86 5.89
CA GLU A 149 17.85 -7.85 4.87
C GLU A 149 18.76 -7.25 3.79
N ALA A 150 18.50 -6.02 3.36
CA ALA A 150 19.30 -5.33 2.34
C ALA A 150 20.73 -4.98 2.81
N LEU A 151 20.95 -4.84 4.11
CA LEU A 151 22.26 -4.58 4.71
C LEU A 151 23.06 -5.87 4.98
N ASP A 152 22.45 -7.05 4.81
CA ASP A 152 23.14 -8.33 4.96
C ASP A 152 24.20 -8.49 3.85
N PRO A 153 25.48 -8.82 4.18
CA PRO A 153 26.52 -9.07 3.20
C PRO A 153 26.19 -10.17 2.17
N ASP A 154 25.30 -11.10 2.53
CA ASP A 154 24.80 -12.17 1.67
C ASP A 154 23.53 -11.80 0.89
N PHE A 155 23.05 -10.55 0.96
CA PHE A 155 21.80 -10.13 0.32
C PHE A 155 21.72 -10.55 -1.15
N ASP A 156 22.66 -10.12 -2.00
CA ASP A 156 22.65 -10.45 -3.44
C ASP A 156 22.73 -11.96 -3.70
N ARG A 157 23.47 -12.71 -2.87
CA ARG A 157 23.54 -14.17 -2.94
C ARG A 157 22.17 -14.78 -2.66
N ASN A 158 21.49 -14.32 -1.61
CA ASN A 158 20.18 -14.80 -1.20
C ASN A 158 19.10 -14.43 -2.23
N VAL A 159 19.17 -13.23 -2.83
CA VAL A 159 18.33 -12.85 -3.97
C VAL A 159 18.54 -13.80 -5.14
N GLY A 160 19.79 -14.05 -5.53
CA GLY A 160 20.11 -14.97 -6.63
C GLY A 160 19.56 -16.37 -6.43
N VAL A 161 19.68 -16.93 -5.21
CA VAL A 161 19.10 -18.23 -4.86
C VAL A 161 17.56 -18.21 -4.96
N ALA A 162 16.91 -17.16 -4.44
CA ALA A 162 15.46 -17.04 -4.50
C ALA A 162 14.96 -16.96 -5.95
N LEU A 163 15.60 -16.15 -6.79
CA LEU A 163 15.23 -16.00 -8.21
C LEU A 163 15.49 -17.30 -9.01
N GLN A 164 16.60 -17.99 -8.74
CA GLN A 164 16.90 -19.28 -9.36
C GLN A 164 15.82 -20.33 -9.07
N GLN A 165 15.32 -20.38 -7.83
CA GLN A 165 14.24 -21.31 -7.45
C GLN A 165 12.92 -21.02 -8.20
N LEU A 166 12.66 -19.74 -8.49
CA LEU A 166 11.50 -19.28 -9.25
C LEU A 166 11.69 -19.43 -10.76
N GLY A 167 12.92 -19.60 -11.25
CA GLY A 167 13.25 -19.63 -12.67
C GLY A 167 13.11 -18.26 -13.34
N VAL A 168 13.44 -17.19 -12.60
CA VAL A 168 13.31 -15.80 -13.02
C VAL A 168 14.68 -15.13 -13.02
N THR A 169 14.93 -14.23 -13.96
CA THR A 169 16.17 -13.43 -13.99
C THR A 169 16.00 -12.12 -13.21
N ILE A 170 17.10 -11.48 -12.83
CA ILE A 170 17.02 -10.18 -12.13
C ILE A 170 16.35 -9.10 -12.99
N ALA A 171 16.48 -9.17 -14.33
CA ALA A 171 15.83 -8.26 -15.27
C ALA A 171 14.31 -8.42 -15.35
N GLU A 172 13.76 -9.50 -14.80
CA GLU A 172 12.32 -9.75 -14.68
C GLU A 172 11.82 -9.57 -13.23
N CYS A 173 12.68 -9.10 -12.34
CA CYS A 173 12.38 -8.88 -10.93
C CYS A 173 12.30 -7.39 -10.63
N ASP A 174 11.23 -6.92 -9.99
CA ASP A 174 11.22 -5.61 -9.34
C ASP A 174 11.61 -5.78 -7.86
N VAL A 175 12.29 -4.79 -7.28
CA VAL A 175 12.69 -4.81 -5.86
C VAL A 175 11.94 -3.72 -5.10
N VAL A 176 11.23 -4.11 -4.05
CA VAL A 176 10.68 -3.21 -3.03
C VAL A 176 11.61 -3.27 -1.81
N LEU A 177 12.37 -2.20 -1.59
CA LEU A 177 13.06 -1.96 -0.33
C LEU A 177 12.08 -1.31 0.64
N ASP A 178 11.59 -2.10 1.59
CA ASP A 178 10.60 -1.68 2.57
C ASP A 178 11.29 -1.27 3.87
N LEU A 179 11.33 0.03 4.13
CA LEU A 179 11.86 0.58 5.37
C LEU A 179 10.90 0.37 6.54
N GLU A 180 9.66 -0.07 6.27
CA GLU A 180 8.60 -0.24 7.24
C GLU A 180 8.25 1.09 7.96
N ALA A 181 8.51 1.18 9.27
CA ALA A 181 8.30 2.37 10.08
C ALA A 181 9.52 2.60 10.99
N PRO A 182 10.69 2.98 10.41
CA PRO A 182 11.91 3.12 11.16
C PRO A 182 11.87 4.39 12.02
N ALA A 183 12.87 4.56 12.89
CA ALA A 183 13.14 5.85 13.47
C ALA A 183 13.62 6.81 12.36
N TRP A 184 12.71 7.66 11.88
CA TRP A 184 12.97 8.56 10.75
C TRP A 184 13.99 9.66 11.06
N ASP A 185 14.16 10.04 12.32
CA ASP A 185 15.09 11.09 12.72
C ASP A 185 16.29 10.51 13.49
N PRO A 186 17.50 11.03 13.28
CA PRO A 186 17.86 12.08 12.32
C PRO A 186 17.92 11.53 10.87
N GLN A 187 17.31 12.24 9.91
CA GLN A 187 17.11 11.73 8.54
C GLN A 187 18.41 11.57 7.75
N ASP A 188 19.40 12.42 7.95
CA ASP A 188 20.69 12.37 7.27
C ASP A 188 21.43 11.04 7.51
N VAL A 189 21.35 10.50 8.72
CA VAL A 189 21.92 9.19 9.06
C VAL A 189 21.20 8.08 8.29
N LEU A 190 19.86 8.07 8.30
CA LEU A 190 19.08 7.06 7.58
C LEU A 190 19.28 7.16 6.06
N ILE A 191 19.42 8.38 5.52
CA ILE A 191 19.68 8.61 4.09
C ILE A 191 21.01 7.95 3.69
N ASN A 192 22.06 8.12 4.50
CA ASN A 192 23.36 7.51 4.24
C ASN A 192 23.30 5.98 4.28
N ILE A 193 22.57 5.41 5.24
CA ILE A 193 22.40 3.95 5.36
C ILE A 193 21.65 3.39 4.14
N VAL A 194 20.52 4.00 3.77
CA VAL A 194 19.72 3.55 2.61
C VAL A 194 20.49 3.74 1.30
N THR A 195 21.23 4.84 1.16
CA THR A 195 22.10 5.06 0.00
C THR A 195 23.17 3.98 -0.11
N ALA A 196 23.82 3.62 1.00
CA ALA A 196 24.82 2.56 1.02
C ALA A 196 24.23 1.19 0.65
N ALA A 197 23.04 0.85 1.18
CA ALA A 197 22.34 -0.39 0.84
C ALA A 197 22.02 -0.48 -0.66
N ILE A 198 21.51 0.61 -1.25
CA ILE A 198 21.19 0.68 -2.69
C ILE A 198 22.47 0.56 -3.53
N GLN A 199 23.56 1.21 -3.14
CA GLN A 199 24.81 1.20 -3.91
C GLN A 199 25.58 -0.12 -3.81
N ALA A 200 25.47 -0.82 -2.68
CA ALA A 200 26.18 -2.08 -2.44
C ALA A 200 25.51 -3.28 -3.14
N SER A 201 24.22 -3.21 -3.48
CA SER A 201 23.47 -4.33 -4.03
C SER A 201 23.44 -4.33 -5.56
N ASN A 202 23.97 -5.40 -6.17
CA ASN A 202 23.81 -5.66 -7.60
C ASN A 202 22.34 -5.92 -7.96
N ALA A 203 21.57 -6.58 -7.10
CA ALA A 203 20.14 -6.78 -7.33
C ALA A 203 19.39 -5.45 -7.45
N MET A 204 19.61 -4.49 -6.55
CA MET A 204 18.96 -3.16 -6.63
C MET A 204 19.39 -2.36 -7.86
N ALA A 205 20.67 -2.48 -8.25
CA ALA A 205 21.21 -1.83 -9.44
C ALA A 205 20.61 -2.40 -10.75
N THR A 206 20.33 -3.71 -10.81
CA THR A 206 19.99 -4.41 -12.06
C THR A 206 18.53 -4.87 -12.19
N ALA A 207 17.76 -4.84 -11.10
CA ALA A 207 16.33 -5.17 -11.10
C ALA A 207 15.56 -4.35 -12.16
N ARG A 208 14.41 -4.86 -12.62
CA ARG A 208 13.53 -4.14 -13.55
C ARG A 208 12.99 -2.82 -13.00
N SER A 209 12.67 -2.78 -11.71
CA SER A 209 12.29 -1.56 -10.98
C SER A 209 12.90 -1.56 -9.57
N LEU A 210 13.17 -0.39 -9.02
CA LEU A 210 13.51 -0.19 -7.61
C LEU A 210 12.42 0.68 -6.98
N ILE A 211 11.82 0.21 -5.91
CA ILE A 211 10.71 0.85 -5.20
C ILE A 211 11.14 1.01 -3.74
N LEU A 212 10.94 2.18 -3.17
CA LEU A 212 11.24 2.47 -1.77
C LEU A 212 9.93 2.68 -1.01
N ALA A 213 9.66 1.81 -0.04
CA ALA A 213 8.48 1.88 0.80
C ALA A 213 8.79 2.31 2.23
N GLY A 214 7.84 3.01 2.86
CA GLY A 214 7.88 3.31 4.29
C GLY A 214 6.63 4.03 4.75
N THR A 215 6.46 4.20 6.06
CA THR A 215 5.40 5.02 6.63
C THR A 215 5.82 5.65 7.95
N SER A 216 5.42 6.90 8.15
CA SER A 216 5.40 7.55 9.46
C SER A 216 3.99 7.76 9.98
N PHE A 217 2.97 7.11 9.39
CA PHE A 217 1.58 7.21 9.86
C PHE A 217 1.45 6.67 11.29
N PRO A 218 0.61 7.27 12.17
CA PRO A 218 0.50 6.82 13.56
C PRO A 218 0.17 5.33 13.69
N ALA A 219 0.89 4.63 14.56
CA ALA A 219 0.66 3.21 14.86
C ALA A 219 -0.75 2.99 15.42
N SER A 220 -1.24 3.96 16.20
CA SER A 220 -2.60 3.99 16.70
C SER A 220 -3.24 5.37 16.56
N MET A 221 -4.53 5.39 16.23
CA MET A 221 -5.33 6.63 16.31
C MET A 221 -5.52 7.10 17.77
N GLY A 222 -5.10 6.31 18.76
CA GLY A 222 -5.00 6.76 20.16
C GLY A 222 -3.97 7.87 20.38
N GLU A 223 -2.93 7.94 19.54
CA GLU A 223 -1.85 8.95 19.64
C GLU A 223 -2.30 10.34 19.19
N VAL A 224 -3.38 10.42 18.41
CA VAL A 224 -4.00 11.68 18.00
C VAL A 224 -4.89 12.16 19.13
N THR A 225 -4.49 13.19 19.86
CA THR A 225 -5.20 13.64 21.08
C THR A 225 -6.02 14.92 20.87
N GLY A 226 -5.64 15.74 19.89
CA GLY A 226 -6.34 16.97 19.53
C GLY A 226 -7.56 16.76 18.62
N PRO A 227 -8.49 17.74 18.55
CA PRO A 227 -9.60 17.73 17.59
C PRO A 227 -9.12 17.90 16.13
N ILE A 228 -7.94 18.51 15.97
CA ILE A 228 -7.16 18.58 14.74
C ILE A 228 -5.68 18.46 15.12
N GLN A 229 -4.93 17.65 14.39
CA GLN A 229 -3.49 17.49 14.61
C GLN A 229 -2.78 17.34 13.28
N PHE A 230 -1.68 18.09 13.12
CA PHE A 230 -0.74 17.87 12.03
C PHE A 230 0.17 16.69 12.38
N TRP A 231 0.36 15.80 11.42
CA TRP A 231 1.23 14.64 11.55
C TRP A 231 2.20 14.59 10.37
N PRO A 232 3.51 14.71 10.57
CA PRO A 232 4.46 14.79 9.46
C PRO A 232 4.53 13.48 8.68
N ARG A 233 4.68 13.57 7.35
CA ARG A 233 4.99 12.48 6.42
C ARG A 233 6.50 12.37 6.29
N ARG A 234 7.13 11.75 7.29
CA ARG A 234 8.59 11.68 7.37
C ARG A 234 9.18 10.82 6.27
N GLU A 235 8.45 9.78 5.84
CA GLU A 235 8.80 8.99 4.67
C GLU A 235 8.85 9.82 3.38
N TRP A 236 7.94 10.81 3.24
CA TRP A 236 7.90 11.68 2.08
C TRP A 236 9.04 12.69 2.07
N THR A 237 9.30 13.34 3.21
CA THR A 237 10.44 14.27 3.32
C THR A 237 11.77 13.55 3.16
N PHE A 238 11.89 12.34 3.73
CA PHE A 238 13.03 11.45 3.54
C PHE A 238 13.24 11.09 2.07
N PHE A 239 12.19 10.66 1.36
CA PHE A 239 12.29 10.28 -0.05
C PHE A 239 12.82 11.43 -0.91
N ARG A 240 12.32 12.65 -0.72
CA ARG A 240 12.81 13.83 -1.44
C ARG A 240 14.29 14.10 -1.18
N ALA A 241 14.70 14.00 0.08
CA ALA A 241 16.09 14.22 0.46
C ALA A 241 17.02 13.10 -0.06
N LEU A 242 16.54 11.85 -0.05
CA LEU A 242 17.26 10.71 -0.63
C LEU A 242 17.47 10.90 -2.14
N LEU A 243 16.44 11.32 -2.88
CA LEU A 243 16.58 11.60 -4.32
C LEU A 243 17.63 12.67 -4.60
N ALA A 244 17.65 13.74 -3.80
CA ALA A 244 18.69 14.77 -3.91
C ALA A 244 20.09 14.22 -3.62
N ASN A 245 20.21 13.30 -2.65
CA ASN A 245 21.47 12.64 -2.30
C ASN A 245 21.96 11.64 -3.36
N LEU A 246 21.05 10.91 -3.99
CA LEU A 246 21.36 9.98 -5.08
C LEU A 246 21.82 10.70 -6.36
N GLY A 247 21.38 11.95 -6.55
CA GLY A 247 21.71 12.76 -7.70
C GLY A 247 21.13 12.21 -9.01
N GLU A 248 21.67 12.66 -10.15
CA GLU A 248 21.19 12.27 -11.48
C GLU A 248 21.84 10.98 -12.01
N THR A 249 22.94 10.52 -11.42
CA THR A 249 23.72 9.38 -11.91
C THR A 249 23.22 8.04 -11.40
N LEU A 250 22.51 8.04 -10.27
CA LEU A 250 21.96 6.82 -9.68
C LEU A 250 20.50 6.65 -10.07
N ARG A 251 20.08 5.39 -10.16
CA ARG A 251 18.70 5.03 -10.42
C ARG A 251 17.79 5.65 -9.37
N LYS A 252 16.81 6.43 -9.82
CA LYS A 252 15.78 7.02 -8.97
C LYS A 252 14.77 5.92 -8.57
N PRO A 253 14.58 5.62 -7.27
CA PRO A 253 13.55 4.69 -6.83
C PRO A 253 12.15 5.28 -7.04
N THR A 254 11.17 4.40 -7.20
CA THR A 254 9.74 4.72 -7.15
C THR A 254 9.30 4.90 -5.71
N PHE A 255 8.46 5.89 -5.44
CA PHE A 255 7.90 6.09 -4.10
C PHE A 255 6.77 5.10 -3.82
N ALA A 256 6.82 4.49 -2.64
CA ALA A 256 5.76 3.69 -2.07
C ALA A 256 5.53 4.08 -0.60
N ASP A 257 4.29 3.97 -0.16
CA ASP A 257 3.95 4.08 1.26
C ASP A 257 2.70 3.26 1.59
N TYR A 258 2.31 3.27 2.85
CA TYR A 258 1.12 2.57 3.37
C TYR A 258 -0.13 3.47 3.33
N ALA A 259 -0.13 4.47 2.45
CA ALA A 259 -1.15 5.50 2.28
C ALA A 259 -1.53 6.22 3.59
N ILE A 260 -2.59 5.74 4.25
CA ILE A 260 -3.13 6.30 5.49
C ILE A 260 -3.25 5.24 6.60
N ALA A 261 -2.31 4.30 6.60
CA ALA A 261 -2.19 3.22 7.56
C ALA A 261 -0.76 3.09 8.09
N ALA A 262 -0.67 2.56 9.31
CA ALA A 262 0.60 2.13 9.88
C ALA A 262 1.11 0.85 9.19
N ASN A 263 2.40 0.56 9.38
CA ASN A 263 2.98 -0.71 9.02
C ASN A 263 2.29 -1.87 9.76
N GLY A 264 2.28 -3.03 9.11
CA GLY A 264 1.79 -4.28 9.68
C GLY A 264 0.26 -4.42 9.63
N TYR A 265 -0.20 -5.53 10.17
CA TYR A 265 -1.61 -5.88 10.24
C TYR A 265 -1.91 -6.44 11.62
N SER A 266 -2.95 -5.90 12.26
CA SER A 266 -3.45 -6.40 13.53
C SER A 266 -4.95 -6.59 13.46
N GLN A 267 -5.40 -7.69 14.05
CA GLN A 267 -6.81 -7.93 14.26
C GLN A 267 -7.19 -7.47 15.66
N MET A 268 -8.31 -6.75 15.74
CA MET A 268 -8.83 -6.24 17.00
C MET A 268 -10.20 -6.83 17.26
N ASP A 269 -10.43 -7.22 18.51
CA ASP A 269 -11.78 -7.55 18.97
C ASP A 269 -12.62 -6.27 18.97
N MET A 270 -13.36 -6.07 17.89
CA MET A 270 -14.15 -4.87 17.70
C MET A 270 -15.14 -4.69 18.85
N ARG A 271 -15.60 -5.72 19.57
CA ARG A 271 -16.51 -5.55 20.72
C ARG A 271 -15.87 -4.74 21.85
N LYS A 272 -14.55 -4.86 22.01
CA LYS A 272 -13.76 -4.18 23.05
C LYS A 272 -13.24 -2.81 22.63
N VAL A 273 -13.32 -2.47 21.34
CA VAL A 273 -12.80 -1.21 20.80
C VAL A 273 -13.94 -0.25 20.46
N LYS A 274 -13.82 1.00 20.92
CA LYS A 274 -14.72 2.11 20.55
C LYS A 274 -13.99 3.07 19.60
N PRO A 275 -14.05 2.85 18.27
CA PRO A 275 -13.30 3.67 17.31
C PRO A 275 -13.81 5.12 17.30
N SER A 276 -12.88 6.08 17.17
CA SER A 276 -13.20 7.51 17.03
C SER A 276 -13.53 7.88 15.59
N ALA A 277 -14.39 8.89 15.42
CA ALA A 277 -14.55 9.55 14.13
C ALA A 277 -13.23 10.20 13.74
N THR A 278 -12.66 9.83 12.60
CA THR A 278 -11.37 10.36 12.12
C THR A 278 -11.42 10.64 10.62
N ILE A 279 -10.99 11.84 10.22
CA ILE A 279 -10.71 12.20 8.83
C ILE A 279 -9.19 12.38 8.72
N ARG A 280 -8.59 11.70 7.74
CA ARG A 280 -7.16 11.76 7.44
C ARG A 280 -7.01 12.47 6.12
N TYR A 281 -6.42 13.66 6.13
CA TYR A 281 -6.31 14.51 4.95
C TYR A 281 -4.83 14.78 4.66
N ALA A 282 -4.32 14.30 3.53
CA ALA A 282 -2.93 14.51 3.16
C ALA A 282 -2.71 15.96 2.72
N CYS A 283 -1.58 16.53 3.10
CA CYS A 283 -1.12 17.85 2.68
C CYS A 283 0.36 17.77 2.31
N ASP A 284 1.04 18.90 2.11
CA ASP A 284 2.37 18.93 1.46
C ASP A 284 3.46 18.15 2.19
N ASP A 285 3.49 18.25 3.52
CA ASP A 285 4.54 17.65 4.36
C ASP A 285 3.97 16.75 5.46
N GLY A 286 2.65 16.47 5.42
CA GLY A 286 1.98 15.76 6.49
C GLY A 286 0.56 15.30 6.18
N TRP A 287 -0.12 14.88 7.24
CA TRP A 287 -1.56 14.74 7.29
C TRP A 287 -2.14 15.70 8.31
N ILE A 288 -3.26 16.33 7.97
CA ILE A 288 -4.17 16.89 8.95
C ILE A 288 -5.15 15.79 9.35
N ILE A 289 -5.11 15.42 10.64
CA ILE A 289 -6.02 14.44 11.22
C ILE A 289 -7.05 15.18 12.06
N ALA A 290 -8.27 15.28 11.55
CA ALA A 290 -9.41 15.75 12.33
C ALA A 290 -10.03 14.57 13.08
N LYS A 291 -10.26 14.72 14.38
CA LYS A 291 -10.71 13.64 15.25
C LYS A 291 -11.86 14.09 16.15
N GLY A 292 -12.95 13.33 16.11
CA GLY A 292 -14.06 13.40 17.06
C GLY A 292 -13.92 12.37 18.17
N VAL A 293 -15.00 12.12 18.88
CA VAL A 293 -15.08 11.07 19.91
C VAL A 293 -15.56 9.75 19.31
N ASN A 294 -15.76 8.74 20.16
CA ASN A 294 -16.12 7.40 19.70
C ASN A 294 -17.49 7.38 18.98
N VAL A 295 -17.56 6.70 17.83
CA VAL A 295 -18.76 6.68 16.98
C VAL A 295 -19.88 5.79 17.52
N ARG A 296 -19.58 4.88 18.45
CA ARG A 296 -20.59 3.96 19.02
C ARG A 296 -21.56 4.69 19.93
N ASP A 297 -21.03 5.55 20.79
CA ASP A 297 -21.82 6.27 21.77
C ASP A 297 -22.34 7.61 21.21
N ASN A 298 -21.66 8.18 20.21
CA ASN A 298 -21.92 9.54 19.72
C ASN A 298 -22.36 9.60 18.25
N GLY A 299 -22.44 8.46 17.57
CA GLY A 299 -22.87 8.36 16.18
C GLY A 299 -21.90 8.96 15.15
N PHE A 300 -22.26 8.80 13.87
CA PHE A 300 -21.48 9.28 12.73
C PHE A 300 -21.72 10.77 12.41
N GLY A 301 -22.71 11.43 13.03
CA GLY A 301 -23.02 12.86 12.81
C GLY A 301 -21.82 13.80 12.97
N GLN A 302 -20.88 13.41 13.85
CA GLN A 302 -19.63 14.12 14.13
C GLN A 302 -18.77 14.39 12.89
N TYR A 303 -18.87 13.55 11.86
CA TYR A 303 -18.09 13.71 10.63
C TYR A 303 -18.40 15.01 9.89
N ARG A 304 -19.57 15.62 10.10
CA ARG A 304 -19.88 16.97 9.59
C ARG A 304 -18.96 18.01 10.20
N GLY A 305 -18.81 17.97 11.53
CA GLY A 305 -17.91 18.84 12.28
C GLY A 305 -16.44 18.60 11.90
N CYS A 306 -16.00 17.33 11.87
CA CYS A 306 -14.65 17.00 11.42
C CYS A 306 -14.37 17.48 9.99
N SER A 307 -15.35 17.38 9.10
CA SER A 307 -15.23 17.88 7.72
C SER A 307 -15.12 19.40 7.70
N GLY A 308 -15.93 20.10 8.50
CA GLY A 308 -15.80 21.55 8.72
C GLY A 308 -14.39 21.93 9.17
N THR A 309 -13.84 21.22 10.16
CA THR A 309 -12.47 21.42 10.64
C THR A 309 -11.42 21.25 9.55
N VAL A 310 -11.52 20.22 8.71
CA VAL A 310 -10.58 20.02 7.59
C VAL A 310 -10.72 21.14 6.56
N THR A 311 -11.94 21.41 6.08
CA THR A 311 -12.18 22.42 5.03
C THR A 311 -11.87 23.85 5.47
N GLY A 312 -11.98 24.15 6.76
CA GLY A 312 -11.61 25.45 7.33
C GLY A 312 -10.12 25.59 7.63
N SER A 313 -9.32 24.53 7.45
CA SER A 313 -7.88 24.58 7.63
C SER A 313 -7.19 25.17 6.39
N ALA A 314 -6.02 25.79 6.58
CA ALA A 314 -5.19 26.28 5.48
C ALA A 314 -4.63 25.16 4.58
N HIS A 315 -4.78 23.89 4.99
CA HIS A 315 -4.28 22.73 4.27
C HIS A 315 -5.33 22.10 3.33
N PHE A 316 -6.58 22.58 3.34
CA PHE A 316 -7.59 22.07 2.44
C PHE A 316 -7.27 22.46 0.99
N LEU A 317 -7.12 21.46 0.13
CA LEU A 317 -6.75 21.63 -1.28
C LEU A 317 -7.95 21.94 -2.18
N GLY A 318 -9.14 22.07 -1.59
CA GLY A 318 -10.36 22.41 -2.30
C GLY A 318 -11.11 21.19 -2.85
N SER A 319 -12.39 21.42 -3.12
CA SER A 319 -13.21 20.55 -3.96
C SER A 319 -12.71 20.60 -5.40
N GLY A 320 -12.79 19.46 -6.10
CA GLY A 320 -12.19 19.22 -7.40
C GLY A 320 -10.77 18.65 -7.33
N PHE A 321 -10.08 18.72 -6.17
CA PHE A 321 -8.74 18.14 -6.05
C PHE A 321 -8.76 16.61 -6.12
N SER A 322 -9.71 15.98 -5.43
CA SER A 322 -9.93 14.54 -5.48
C SER A 322 -11.34 14.18 -5.05
N PRO A 323 -11.90 13.02 -5.48
CA PRO A 323 -13.20 12.56 -5.01
C PRO A 323 -13.31 12.41 -3.49
N GLY A 324 -12.19 12.13 -2.80
CA GLY A 324 -12.12 12.19 -1.35
C GLY A 324 -12.27 13.62 -0.80
N SER A 325 -11.61 14.60 -1.42
CA SER A 325 -11.76 16.03 -1.05
C SER A 325 -13.21 16.51 -1.23
N ASP A 326 -13.82 16.15 -2.35
CA ASP A 326 -15.21 16.48 -2.66
C ASP A 326 -16.17 15.90 -1.62
N TYR A 327 -15.94 14.65 -1.20
CA TYR A 327 -16.77 14.00 -0.19
C TYR A 327 -16.69 14.71 1.17
N ILE A 328 -15.50 15.18 1.57
CA ILE A 328 -15.31 15.93 2.82
C ILE A 328 -16.14 17.21 2.77
N GLU A 329 -16.01 17.99 1.70
CA GLU A 329 -16.79 19.23 1.54
C GLU A 329 -18.29 18.97 1.50
N GLN A 330 -18.74 18.01 0.70
CA GLN A 330 -20.15 17.64 0.61
C GLN A 330 -20.71 17.13 1.94
N CYS A 331 -19.89 16.46 2.76
CA CYS A 331 -20.30 15.99 4.09
C CYS A 331 -20.48 17.16 5.06
N ARG A 332 -19.56 18.14 5.05
CA ARG A 332 -19.73 19.41 5.80
C ARG A 332 -21.06 20.07 5.44
N ASP A 333 -21.33 20.23 4.15
CA ASP A 333 -22.50 20.95 3.63
C ASP A 333 -23.80 20.14 3.71
N GLY A 334 -23.70 18.84 4.01
CA GLY A 334 -24.85 17.94 4.15
C GLY A 334 -25.46 17.43 2.86
N ILE A 335 -24.73 17.59 1.77
CA ILE A 335 -25.03 17.00 0.48
C ILE A 335 -24.70 15.50 0.52
N ALA A 336 -23.51 15.14 1.02
CA ALA A 336 -23.13 13.76 1.26
C ALA A 336 -23.44 13.31 2.69
N GLY A 337 -23.79 12.04 2.85
CA GLY A 337 -24.03 11.43 4.16
C GLY A 337 -22.74 11.29 4.99
N THR A 338 -22.88 11.05 6.29
CA THR A 338 -21.73 10.83 7.19
C THR A 338 -21.10 9.45 7.09
N GLY A 339 -21.69 8.55 6.30
CA GLY A 339 -21.12 7.24 5.94
C GLY A 339 -20.82 6.32 7.13
N SER A 340 -19.84 5.45 6.93
CA SER A 340 -19.32 4.50 7.92
C SER A 340 -17.80 4.65 8.09
N LEU A 341 -17.18 3.88 9.00
CA LEU A 341 -15.72 3.85 9.13
C LEU A 341 -15.02 3.49 7.81
N SER A 342 -15.63 2.58 7.02
CA SER A 342 -15.13 2.21 5.69
C SER A 342 -15.28 3.35 4.67
N THR A 343 -16.29 4.21 4.81
CA THR A 343 -16.41 5.44 4.01
C THR A 343 -15.19 6.32 4.22
N TRP A 344 -14.85 6.62 5.47
CA TRP A 344 -13.74 7.53 5.79
C TRP A 344 -12.36 6.92 5.56
N ARG A 345 -12.28 5.59 5.43
CA ARG A 345 -11.09 4.93 4.89
C ARG A 345 -10.94 5.18 3.39
N TRP A 346 -11.98 5.01 2.58
CA TRP A 346 -11.83 5.27 1.15
C TRP A 346 -11.57 6.75 0.87
N VAL A 347 -12.25 7.66 1.58
CA VAL A 347 -12.09 9.11 1.43
C VAL A 347 -10.64 9.53 1.64
N GLY A 348 -10.04 9.12 2.76
CA GLY A 348 -8.65 9.47 3.08
C GLY A 348 -7.64 8.79 2.15
N SER A 349 -7.80 7.50 1.84
CA SER A 349 -6.90 6.79 0.91
C SER A 349 -6.96 7.37 -0.50
N ASN A 350 -8.15 7.68 -1.02
CA ASN A 350 -8.33 8.26 -2.36
C ASN A 350 -7.67 9.63 -2.45
N HIS A 351 -7.91 10.48 -1.45
CA HIS A 351 -7.30 11.80 -1.39
C HIS A 351 -5.78 11.70 -1.28
N HIS A 352 -5.26 10.84 -0.42
CA HIS A 352 -3.83 10.63 -0.26
C HIS A 352 -3.16 10.14 -1.56
N ILE A 353 -3.71 9.12 -2.22
CA ILE A 353 -3.18 8.63 -3.50
C ILE A 353 -3.14 9.75 -4.53
N THR A 354 -4.21 10.56 -4.63
CA THR A 354 -4.26 11.71 -5.55
C THR A 354 -3.19 12.75 -5.19
N LYS A 355 -2.96 13.02 -3.90
CA LYS A 355 -1.94 13.96 -3.44
C LYS A 355 -0.53 13.50 -3.81
N VAL A 356 -0.21 12.23 -3.57
CA VAL A 356 1.13 11.69 -3.90
C VAL A 356 1.39 11.72 -5.40
N VAL A 357 0.42 11.32 -6.22
CA VAL A 357 0.56 11.40 -7.69
C VAL A 357 0.77 12.84 -8.16
N ALA A 358 0.03 13.81 -7.62
CA ALA A 358 0.21 15.22 -7.95
C ALA A 358 1.59 15.76 -7.52
N ASP A 359 2.08 15.34 -6.36
CA ASP A 359 3.39 15.73 -5.85
C ASP A 359 4.54 15.15 -6.69
N LEU A 360 4.43 13.89 -7.10
CA LEU A 360 5.39 13.25 -8.00
C LEU A 360 5.41 13.93 -9.38
N ALA A 361 4.24 14.26 -9.94
CA ALA A 361 4.14 15.00 -11.20
C ALA A 361 4.78 16.40 -11.10
N THR A 362 4.67 17.06 -9.94
CA THR A 362 5.35 18.35 -9.71
C THR A 362 6.87 18.19 -9.60
N MET A 363 7.35 17.07 -9.05
CA MET A 363 8.77 16.80 -8.85
C MET A 363 9.50 16.39 -10.14
N PHE A 364 8.83 15.62 -11.00
CA PHE A 364 9.46 15.03 -12.18
C PHE A 364 8.91 15.54 -13.52
N GLY A 365 7.86 16.37 -13.51
CA GLY A 365 7.11 16.74 -14.70
C GLY A 365 5.91 15.81 -14.96
N PRO A 366 4.98 16.23 -15.84
CA PRO A 366 3.76 15.48 -16.14
C PRO A 366 3.99 14.15 -16.86
#